data_AF-A0A2P4YS83-F1
#
_entry.id   AF-A0A2P4YS83-F1
#
_cell.length_a   1.000
_cell.length_b   1.000
_cell.length_c   1.000
_cell.angle_alpha   90.00
_cell.angle_beta   90.00
_cell.angle_gamma   90.00
#
_symmetry.space_group_name_H-M   'P 1'
#
loop_
_entity.id
_entity.type
_entity.pdbx_description
1 polymer ?
#
loop_
_entity_poly.entity_id
_entity_poly.type
_entity_poly.pdbx_seq_one_letter_code
_entity_poly.pdbx_strand_id
1 'polypeptide(L)'
;MFAYELEGLKRLNIKMVYITNISNPKNMKLVAQQYNVGIDTLKKHTSPDYKADPKYRFYQGNHVESHLYEGIQPVEFYDKLENVLASQKSAFKINIALGYNRVSRTDDSDTRYFHPKLSNTSVKADIRKKVISEIRSMELADKLNYPKSGYLVKAITGFKIFIYQREHALGDSEAVIPKIIRDNKSVINFPKTNNKCVFHCIAYDKHEVPRKDPRRIQALVKQTFKQYCSYKDINYTLSLFRSFKPIDFLQFDELEDYFQLSINVFTMDVEI
;
A
#
# COMPACT_ATOMS: atom_id res chain seq x y z
N MET A 1 -29.42 8.27 -28.13
CA MET A 1 -30.29 9.45 -28.03
C MET A 1 -31.12 9.30 -26.77
N PHE A 2 -30.78 10.03 -25.70
CA PHE A 2 -31.69 10.36 -24.60
C PHE A 2 -31.23 11.71 -24.04
N ALA A 3 -31.60 12.75 -24.77
CA ALA A 3 -31.66 14.11 -24.26
C ALA A 3 -33.13 14.34 -23.94
N TYR A 4 -33.52 14.17 -22.67
CA TYR A 4 -34.79 14.69 -22.19
C TYR A 4 -34.53 15.89 -21.30
N GLU A 5 -35.30 16.92 -21.58
CA GLU A 5 -35.21 18.30 -21.12
C GLU A 5 -35.20 18.45 -19.59
N LEU A 6 -34.36 19.37 -19.14
CA LEU A 6 -34.03 19.65 -17.74
C LEU A 6 -35.14 20.37 -16.94
N GLU A 7 -36.23 20.80 -17.57
CA GLU A 7 -37.27 21.58 -16.88
C GLU A 7 -38.36 20.72 -16.23
N GLY A 8 -38.62 19.52 -16.74
CA GLY A 8 -39.64 18.61 -16.17
C GLY A 8 -39.24 17.95 -14.85
N LEU A 9 -37.93 17.79 -14.60
CA LEU A 9 -37.40 17.04 -13.45
C LEU A 9 -37.53 17.78 -12.10
N LYS A 10 -37.67 19.11 -12.12
CA LYS A 10 -37.88 19.91 -10.89
C LYS A 10 -39.23 19.64 -10.22
N ARG A 11 -40.26 19.22 -10.98
CA ARG A 11 -41.62 18.98 -10.45
C ARG A 11 -41.81 17.59 -9.82
N LEU A 12 -40.93 16.62 -10.10
CA LEU A 12 -41.16 15.21 -9.75
C LEU A 12 -40.29 14.67 -8.61
N ASN A 13 -39.47 15.50 -7.95
CA ASN A 13 -38.65 15.10 -6.80
C ASN A 13 -37.77 13.85 -7.08
N ILE A 14 -37.34 13.68 -8.34
CA ILE A 14 -36.55 12.55 -8.78
C ILE A 14 -35.11 12.76 -8.32
N LYS A 15 -34.65 11.92 -7.39
CA LYS A 15 -33.25 11.90 -6.93
C LYS A 15 -32.38 11.20 -7.97
N MET A 16 -31.28 11.84 -8.34
CA MET A 16 -30.22 11.23 -9.12
C MET A 16 -29.62 10.04 -8.35
N VAL A 17 -29.76 8.82 -8.88
CA VAL A 17 -29.38 7.58 -8.18
C VAL A 17 -27.91 7.21 -8.44
N TYR A 18 -27.38 7.53 -9.61
CA TYR A 18 -26.02 7.16 -9.99
C TYR A 18 -25.49 8.03 -11.14
N ILE A 19 -24.26 8.52 -11.02
CA ILE A 19 -23.50 9.15 -12.10
C ILE A 19 -22.17 8.43 -12.23
N THR A 20 -21.85 7.98 -13.44
CA THR A 20 -20.51 7.55 -13.82
C THR A 20 -19.71 8.77 -14.26
N ASN A 21 -18.47 8.89 -13.76
CA ASN A 21 -17.52 9.91 -14.19
C ASN A 21 -17.99 11.37 -13.98
N ILE A 22 -17.88 11.85 -12.73
CA ILE A 22 -18.23 13.22 -12.32
C ILE A 22 -17.39 14.30 -13.01
N SER A 23 -16.20 13.93 -13.51
CA SER A 23 -15.27 14.83 -14.20
C SER A 23 -15.76 15.29 -15.57
N ASN A 24 -16.80 14.65 -16.13
CA ASN A 24 -17.43 15.10 -17.37
C ASN A 24 -18.19 16.43 -17.14
N PRO A 25 -17.94 17.50 -17.93
CA PRO A 25 -18.59 18.80 -17.76
C PRO A 25 -20.12 18.76 -17.76
N LYS A 26 -20.74 17.85 -18.52
CA LYS A 26 -22.21 17.71 -18.55
C LYS A 26 -22.73 17.12 -17.23
N ASN A 27 -22.07 16.10 -16.70
CA ASN A 27 -22.43 15.46 -15.44
C ASN A 27 -22.22 16.40 -14.26
N MET A 28 -21.13 17.16 -14.27
CA MET A 28 -20.80 18.12 -13.22
C MET A 28 -21.86 19.22 -13.09
N LYS A 29 -22.42 19.70 -14.22
CA LYS A 29 -23.55 20.64 -14.22
C LYS A 29 -24.80 20.06 -13.55
N LEU A 30 -25.11 18.78 -13.82
CA LEU A 30 -26.26 18.10 -13.21
C LEU A 30 -26.10 17.96 -11.70
N VAL A 31 -24.90 17.58 -11.23
CA VAL A 31 -24.58 17.49 -9.79
C VAL A 31 -24.65 18.86 -9.13
N ALA A 32 -24.04 19.89 -9.73
CA ALA A 32 -24.07 21.25 -9.24
C ALA A 32 -25.51 21.76 -9.04
N GLN A 33 -26.40 21.49 -10.01
CA GLN A 33 -27.81 21.87 -9.93
C GLN A 33 -28.58 21.07 -8.87
N GLN A 34 -28.35 19.75 -8.78
CA GLN A 34 -29.04 18.88 -7.82
C GLN A 34 -28.74 19.25 -6.36
N TYR A 35 -27.48 19.57 -6.07
CA TYR A 35 -27.01 19.88 -4.71
C TYR A 35 -26.92 21.38 -4.43
N ASN A 36 -27.34 22.23 -5.37
CA ASN A 36 -27.28 23.68 -5.29
C ASN A 36 -25.87 24.22 -4.95
N VAL A 37 -24.86 23.70 -5.63
CA VAL A 37 -23.45 24.08 -5.49
C VAL A 37 -22.98 24.82 -6.75
N GLY A 38 -22.20 25.88 -6.60
CA GLY A 38 -21.59 26.57 -7.76
C GLY A 38 -20.69 25.65 -8.58
N ILE A 39 -20.79 25.73 -9.91
CA ILE A 39 -19.99 24.88 -10.83
C ILE A 39 -18.49 25.04 -10.59
N ASP A 40 -18.00 26.26 -10.39
CA ASP A 40 -16.59 26.51 -10.16
C ASP A 40 -16.11 25.94 -8.82
N THR A 41 -16.97 25.97 -7.80
CA THR A 41 -16.74 25.32 -6.51
C THR A 41 -16.68 23.81 -6.66
N LEU A 42 -17.63 23.20 -7.37
CA LEU A 42 -17.64 21.76 -7.59
C LEU A 42 -16.42 21.31 -8.41
N LYS A 43 -16.07 22.07 -9.46
CA LYS A 43 -14.89 21.84 -10.31
C LYS A 43 -13.59 21.96 -9.53
N LYS A 44 -13.51 22.96 -8.65
CA LYS A 44 -12.40 23.09 -7.71
C LYS A 44 -12.33 21.84 -6.83
N HIS A 45 -13.41 21.45 -6.16
CA HIS A 45 -13.40 20.35 -5.19
C HIS A 45 -13.26 18.92 -5.78
N THR A 46 -13.45 18.76 -7.09
CA THR A 46 -13.34 17.47 -7.80
C THR A 46 -12.08 17.36 -8.65
N SER A 47 -11.24 18.39 -8.67
CA SER A 47 -9.94 18.36 -9.36
C SER A 47 -9.01 17.33 -8.68
N PRO A 48 -8.20 16.56 -9.43
CA PRO A 48 -7.16 15.68 -8.86
C PRO A 48 -6.18 16.43 -7.95
N ASP A 49 -5.98 17.72 -8.24
CA ASP A 49 -5.07 18.61 -7.52
C ASP A 49 -5.74 19.29 -6.32
N TYR A 50 -7.05 19.14 -6.15
CA TYR A 50 -7.76 19.74 -5.03
C TYR A 50 -7.56 18.92 -3.77
N LYS A 51 -6.80 19.53 -2.86
CA LYS A 51 -6.55 18.98 -1.54
C LYS A 51 -6.98 20.05 -0.55
N ALA A 52 -8.00 19.73 0.24
CA ALA A 52 -8.80 20.66 1.05
C ALA A 52 -8.03 21.41 2.16
N ASP A 53 -6.71 21.21 2.28
CA ASP A 53 -5.94 21.56 3.46
C ASP A 53 -4.72 22.45 3.07
N PRO A 54 -4.67 23.73 3.48
CA PRO A 54 -3.56 24.63 3.14
C PRO A 54 -2.21 24.19 3.75
N LYS A 55 -2.23 23.20 4.66
CA LYS A 55 -1.03 22.63 5.30
C LYS A 55 -0.65 21.26 4.75
N TYR A 56 -1.30 20.81 3.69
CA TYR A 56 -0.88 19.62 2.97
C TYR A 56 0.21 19.94 1.95
N ARG A 57 1.30 19.15 1.95
CA ARG A 57 2.36 19.23 0.93
C ARG A 57 2.61 17.87 0.30
N PHE A 58 2.70 17.85 -1.02
CA PHE A 58 2.99 16.66 -1.80
C PHE A 58 4.31 16.81 -2.54
N TYR A 59 5.02 15.70 -2.65
CA TYR A 59 6.21 15.60 -3.48
C TYR A 59 6.18 14.26 -4.21
N GLN A 60 6.30 14.29 -5.54
CA GLN A 60 6.50 13.11 -6.36
C GLN A 60 7.94 13.11 -6.87
N GLY A 61 8.70 12.09 -6.53
CA GLY A 61 9.98 11.75 -7.16
C GLY A 61 9.87 10.46 -7.97
N ASN A 62 10.97 10.05 -8.61
CA ASN A 62 10.98 8.89 -9.51
C ASN A 62 10.64 7.56 -8.82
N HIS A 63 11.10 7.37 -7.57
CA HIS A 63 10.89 6.13 -6.82
C HIS A 63 10.23 6.36 -5.45
N VAL A 64 9.97 7.61 -5.12
CA VAL A 64 9.47 8.03 -3.80
C VAL A 64 8.46 9.12 -3.96
N GLU A 65 7.29 8.93 -3.39
CA GLU A 65 6.34 10.01 -3.15
C GLU A 65 6.27 10.31 -1.65
N SER A 66 5.98 11.57 -1.30
CA SER A 66 5.78 11.94 0.09
C SER A 66 4.58 12.86 0.27
N HIS A 67 3.84 12.60 1.34
CA HIS A 67 2.65 13.32 1.74
C HIS A 67 2.88 13.87 3.14
N LEU A 68 2.84 15.19 3.29
CA LEU A 68 2.94 15.88 4.56
C LEU A 68 1.59 16.50 4.90
N TYR A 69 1.09 16.20 6.09
CA TYR A 69 -0.05 16.84 6.71
C TYR A 69 0.41 17.49 8.03
N GLU A 70 0.17 18.78 8.20
CA GLU A 70 0.49 19.50 9.44
C GLU A 70 -0.74 20.25 9.97
N GLY A 71 -0.89 20.33 11.29
CA GLY A 71 -1.99 21.05 11.93
C GLY A 71 -3.38 20.44 11.68
N ILE A 72 -3.45 19.13 11.48
CA ILE A 72 -4.71 18.39 11.34
C ILE A 72 -5.38 18.18 12.69
N GLN A 73 -6.70 18.02 12.69
CA GLN A 73 -7.42 17.61 13.89
C GLN A 73 -7.07 16.16 14.25
N PRO A 74 -6.91 15.81 15.54
CA PRO A 74 -6.54 14.44 15.94
C PRO A 74 -7.51 13.38 15.42
N VAL A 75 -8.81 13.70 15.35
CA VAL A 75 -9.85 12.80 14.82
C VAL A 75 -9.65 12.47 13.34
N GLU A 76 -9.06 13.38 12.57
CA GLU A 76 -8.86 13.22 11.13
C GLU A 76 -7.58 12.45 10.78
N PHE A 77 -6.71 12.19 11.76
CA PHE A 77 -5.40 11.57 11.52
C PHE A 77 -5.51 10.21 10.85
N TYR A 78 -6.32 9.31 11.43
CA TYR A 78 -6.46 7.94 10.92
C TYR A 78 -7.14 7.94 9.55
N ASP A 79 -8.17 8.75 9.34
CA ASP A 79 -8.88 8.83 8.06
C ASP A 79 -7.97 9.37 6.95
N LYS A 80 -7.20 10.43 7.21
CA LYS A 80 -6.25 10.98 6.22
C LYS A 80 -5.12 9.98 5.92
N LEU A 81 -4.57 9.32 6.93
CA LEU A 81 -3.54 8.30 6.74
C LEU A 81 -4.09 7.11 5.92
N GLU A 82 -5.28 6.66 6.25
CA GLU A 82 -5.93 5.55 5.57
C GLU A 82 -6.22 5.88 4.10
N ASN A 83 -6.69 7.09 3.81
CA ASN A 83 -6.94 7.55 2.45
C ASN A 83 -5.65 7.56 1.60
N VAL A 84 -4.53 8.02 2.16
CA VAL A 84 -3.23 7.97 1.45
C VAL A 84 -2.84 6.52 1.16
N LEU A 85 -2.95 5.63 2.14
CA LEU A 85 -2.61 4.21 1.98
C LEU A 85 -3.59 3.45 1.05
N ALA A 86 -4.84 3.89 0.96
CA ALA A 86 -5.86 3.31 0.08
C ALA A 86 -5.66 3.65 -1.39
N SER A 87 -5.07 4.81 -1.67
CA SER A 87 -4.80 5.26 -3.03
C SER A 87 -3.66 4.50 -3.71
N GLN A 88 -2.88 3.74 -2.95
CA GLN A 88 -1.71 3.02 -3.43
C GLN A 88 -2.09 1.72 -4.15
N LYS A 89 -1.59 1.55 -5.38
CA LYS A 89 -1.94 0.43 -6.29
C LYS A 89 -0.86 -0.63 -6.44
N SER A 90 0.37 -0.35 -6.02
CA SER A 90 1.55 -1.22 -6.17
C SER A 90 2.09 -1.66 -4.81
N ALA A 91 3.08 -2.55 -4.80
CA ALA A 91 3.86 -2.84 -3.61
C ALA A 91 4.68 -1.60 -3.23
N PHE A 92 4.63 -1.21 -1.96
CA PHE A 92 5.35 -0.05 -1.49
C PHE A 92 5.94 -0.31 -0.11
N LYS A 93 7.10 0.30 0.17
CA LYS A 93 7.58 0.48 1.53
C LYS A 93 7.07 1.80 2.04
N ILE A 94 6.59 1.88 3.28
CA ILE A 94 6.31 3.17 3.90
C ILE A 94 7.20 3.46 5.09
N ASN A 95 7.55 4.73 5.20
CA ASN A 95 8.08 5.32 6.42
C ASN A 95 7.16 6.46 6.83
N ILE A 96 6.59 6.40 8.03
CA ILE A 96 5.75 7.46 8.57
C ILE A 96 6.50 8.18 9.69
N ALA A 97 6.66 9.48 9.52
CA ALA A 97 7.02 10.41 10.58
C ALA A 97 5.77 11.04 11.17
N LEU A 98 5.74 11.18 12.49
CA LEU A 98 4.59 11.70 13.22
C LEU A 98 4.92 13.07 13.82
N GLY A 99 3.96 13.98 13.77
CA GLY A 99 4.01 15.30 14.38
C GLY A 99 2.96 15.43 15.47
N TYR A 100 3.33 16.11 16.56
CA TYR A 100 2.54 16.13 17.78
C TYR A 100 2.47 17.52 18.39
N ASN A 101 1.36 17.78 19.08
CA ASN A 101 1.31 18.84 20.08
C ASN A 101 1.78 18.26 21.42
N ARG A 102 2.67 18.97 22.09
CA ARG A 102 3.12 18.66 23.44
C ARG A 102 2.68 19.75 24.42
N VAL A 103 2.47 19.37 25.67
CA VAL A 103 2.10 20.28 26.77
C VAL A 103 3.09 20.10 27.90
N SER A 104 3.50 21.19 28.55
CA SER A 104 4.39 21.10 29.73
C SER A 104 3.71 20.34 30.86
N ARG A 105 4.49 19.61 31.65
CA ARG A 105 4.00 18.91 32.86
C ARG A 105 3.67 19.86 34.00
N THR A 106 4.20 21.08 33.96
CA THR A 106 4.08 22.07 35.04
C THR A 106 3.26 23.29 34.64
N ASP A 107 2.99 23.48 33.35
CA ASP A 107 2.23 24.61 32.82
C ASP A 107 1.41 24.18 31.60
N ASP A 108 0.12 23.99 31.80
CA ASP A 108 -0.80 23.52 30.75
C ASP A 108 -0.98 24.53 29.61
N SER A 109 -0.51 25.78 29.78
CA SER A 109 -0.53 26.82 28.75
C SER A 109 0.69 26.78 27.81
N ASP A 110 1.81 26.17 28.22
CA ASP A 110 2.99 26.01 27.37
C ASP A 110 2.82 24.80 26.46
N THR A 111 2.38 25.10 25.23
CA THR A 111 2.21 24.11 24.16
C THR A 111 3.28 24.26 23.10
N ARG A 112 3.86 23.14 22.68
CA ARG A 112 4.90 23.10 21.65
C ARG A 112 4.53 22.14 20.54
N TYR A 113 4.61 22.63 19.30
CA TYR A 113 4.44 21.78 18.13
C TYR A 113 5.76 21.10 17.76
N PHE A 114 5.72 19.79 17.60
CA PHE A 114 6.83 18.99 17.09
C PHE A 114 6.54 18.55 15.66
N HIS A 115 7.34 19.04 14.72
CA HIS A 115 7.20 18.73 13.31
C HIS A 115 7.53 17.26 13.01
N PRO A 116 6.83 16.62 12.05
CA PRO A 116 7.14 15.26 11.61
C PRO A 116 8.56 15.18 11.02
N LYS A 117 9.45 14.42 11.68
CA LYS A 117 10.79 14.10 11.19
C LYS A 117 11.08 12.61 11.36
N LEU A 118 11.65 11.99 10.32
CA LEU A 118 12.01 10.57 10.32
C LEU A 118 12.99 10.19 11.44
N SER A 119 13.82 11.12 11.88
CA SER A 119 14.76 10.95 12.98
C SER A 119 14.08 10.82 14.35
N ASN A 120 12.83 11.26 14.48
CA ASN A 120 12.14 11.38 15.77
C ASN A 120 11.15 10.24 15.97
N THR A 121 10.35 9.94 14.95
CA THR A 121 9.36 8.87 14.92
C THR A 121 9.40 8.26 13.54
N SER A 122 9.77 6.99 13.44
CA SER A 122 9.66 6.24 12.19
C SER A 122 8.86 4.98 12.45
N VAL A 123 7.64 4.94 11.95
CA VAL A 123 6.91 3.68 11.82
C VAL A 123 7.25 3.13 10.45
N LYS A 124 7.93 1.97 10.45
CA LYS A 124 8.33 1.25 9.25
C LYS A 124 7.43 0.05 9.14
N ALA A 125 6.63 0.01 8.09
CA ALA A 125 5.83 -1.16 7.85
C ALA A 125 5.56 -1.31 6.35
N ASP A 126 5.34 -2.56 6.00
CA ASP A 126 5.21 -3.04 4.62
C ASP A 126 3.76 -3.48 4.31
N ILE A 127 2.87 -3.45 5.32
CA ILE A 127 1.45 -3.83 5.21
C ILE A 127 0.55 -2.76 5.84
N ARG A 128 -0.36 -2.17 5.04
CA ARG A 128 -1.31 -1.09 5.45
C ARG A 128 -1.99 -1.33 6.81
N LYS A 129 -2.50 -2.54 7.05
CA LYS A 129 -3.20 -2.88 8.30
C LYS A 129 -2.26 -2.90 9.52
N LYS A 130 -1.05 -3.44 9.36
CA LYS A 130 -0.03 -3.51 10.44
C LYS A 130 0.36 -2.10 10.89
N VAL A 131 0.53 -1.18 9.94
CA VAL A 131 0.90 0.24 10.20
C VAL A 131 -0.09 0.92 11.16
N ILE A 132 -1.39 0.86 10.84
CA ILE A 132 -2.42 1.56 11.62
C ILE A 132 -2.54 0.94 13.02
N SER A 133 -2.51 -0.39 13.11
CA SER A 133 -2.54 -1.08 14.41
C SER A 133 -1.32 -0.76 15.27
N GLU A 134 -0.15 -0.63 14.66
CA GLU A 134 1.10 -0.34 15.37
C GLU A 134 1.08 1.09 15.93
N ILE A 135 0.68 2.07 15.13
CA ILE A 135 0.54 3.46 15.59
C ILE A 135 -0.44 3.55 16.77
N ARG A 136 -1.61 2.89 16.67
CA ARG A 136 -2.59 2.82 17.76
C ARG A 136 -2.02 2.20 19.03
N SER A 137 -1.29 1.10 18.88
CA SER A 137 -0.64 0.41 20.01
C SER A 137 0.39 1.30 20.70
N MET A 138 1.21 2.02 19.92
CA MET A 138 2.21 2.94 20.47
C MET A 138 1.58 4.17 21.14
N GLU A 139 0.49 4.71 20.59
CA GLU A 139 -0.27 5.80 21.18
C GLU A 139 -0.89 5.39 22.53
N LEU A 140 -1.56 4.23 22.58
CA LEU A 140 -2.17 3.71 23.81
C LEU A 140 -1.15 3.37 24.89
N ALA A 141 0.05 2.93 24.50
CA ALA A 141 1.11 2.56 25.44
C ALA A 141 2.00 3.74 25.87
N ASP A 142 1.76 4.97 25.38
CA ASP A 142 2.65 6.14 25.53
C ASP A 142 4.12 5.83 25.17
N LYS A 143 4.31 5.00 24.13
CA LYS A 143 5.62 4.54 23.64
C LYS A 143 6.12 5.28 22.41
N LEU A 144 5.43 6.34 22.01
CA LEU A 144 5.85 7.16 20.88
C LEU A 144 7.22 7.78 21.19
N ASN A 145 8.18 7.66 20.28
CA ASN A 145 9.49 8.24 20.47
C ASN A 145 9.40 9.77 20.39
N TYR A 146 9.66 10.45 21.49
CA TYR A 146 9.80 11.90 21.55
C TYR A 146 10.94 12.28 22.50
N PRO A 147 11.57 13.47 22.34
CA PRO A 147 12.63 13.90 23.24
C PRO A 147 12.09 13.96 24.67
N LYS A 148 12.65 13.15 25.57
CA LYS A 148 12.32 13.17 27.01
C LYS A 148 12.67 14.56 27.55
N SER A 149 11.64 15.37 27.72
CA SER A 149 11.71 16.71 28.31
C SER A 149 10.52 16.86 29.27
N GLY A 150 10.42 17.99 29.96
CA GLY A 150 9.30 18.30 30.87
C GLY A 150 7.92 18.42 30.19
N TYR A 151 7.71 17.81 29.02
CA TYR A 151 6.49 17.91 28.22
C TYR A 151 5.94 16.52 27.87
N LEU A 152 4.61 16.37 27.93
CA LEU A 152 3.87 15.17 27.55
C LEU A 152 3.28 15.32 26.14
N VAL A 153 3.03 14.21 25.45
CA VAL A 153 2.32 14.21 24.16
C VAL A 153 0.83 14.41 24.44
N LYS A 154 0.22 15.42 23.80
CA LYS A 154 -1.22 15.71 23.93
C LYS A 154 -2.02 15.03 22.84
N ALA A 155 -1.58 15.15 21.59
CA ALA A 155 -2.26 14.56 20.44
C ALA A 155 -1.35 14.53 19.21
N ILE A 156 -1.62 13.59 18.31
CA ILE A 156 -1.06 13.57 16.95
C ILE A 156 -1.79 14.61 16.10
N THR A 157 -1.05 15.57 15.58
CA THR A 157 -1.60 16.72 14.82
C THR A 157 -0.88 16.92 13.48
N GLY A 158 -0.05 15.95 13.08
CA GLY A 158 0.54 15.92 11.75
C GLY A 158 1.25 14.60 11.48
N PHE A 159 1.52 14.35 10.20
CA PHE A 159 2.37 13.26 9.78
C PHE A 159 3.00 13.53 8.42
N LYS A 160 4.16 12.93 8.19
CA LYS A 160 4.80 12.85 6.89
C LYS A 160 5.00 11.39 6.53
N ILE A 161 4.31 10.93 5.50
CA ILE A 161 4.49 9.60 4.96
C ILE A 161 5.37 9.68 3.72
N PHE A 162 6.36 8.79 3.66
CA PHE A 162 7.18 8.54 2.49
C PHE A 162 6.80 7.16 1.97
N ILE A 163 6.42 7.10 0.70
CA ILE A 163 5.98 5.89 0.02
C ILE A 163 7.00 5.62 -1.06
N TYR A 164 7.73 4.53 -0.90
CA TYR A 164 8.72 4.09 -1.86
C TYR A 164 8.02 3.10 -2.77
N GLN A 165 7.77 3.50 -4.01
CA GLN A 165 7.16 2.63 -5.00
C GLN A 165 8.17 1.54 -5.38
N ARG A 166 7.77 0.28 -5.30
CA ARG A 166 8.60 -0.84 -5.74
C ARG A 166 8.07 -1.34 -7.09
N GLU A 167 8.55 -0.74 -8.18
CA GLU A 167 8.26 -1.15 -9.58
C GLU A 167 9.00 -2.43 -9.98
N HIS A 168 8.96 -3.46 -9.13
CA HIS A 168 9.59 -4.74 -9.44
C HIS A 168 8.61 -5.62 -10.21
N ALA A 169 9.09 -6.27 -11.27
CA ALA A 169 8.29 -7.21 -12.03
C ALA A 169 7.96 -8.43 -11.15
N LEU A 170 6.66 -8.72 -11.02
CA LEU A 170 6.17 -9.88 -10.29
C LEU A 170 6.00 -11.08 -11.25
N GLY A 171 6.49 -12.25 -10.83
CA GLY A 171 6.32 -13.49 -11.60
C GLY A 171 7.50 -13.79 -12.52
N ASP A 172 7.21 -14.38 -13.67
CA ASP A 172 8.25 -14.70 -14.65
C ASP A 172 8.75 -13.40 -15.32
N SER A 173 10.05 -13.13 -15.18
CA SER A 173 10.71 -11.96 -15.78
C SER A 173 11.42 -12.35 -17.10
N GLU A 174 11.49 -11.42 -18.03
CA GLU A 174 12.35 -11.52 -19.23
C GLU A 174 13.84 -11.27 -18.91
N ALA A 175 14.16 -10.94 -17.65
CA ALA A 175 15.52 -10.71 -17.18
C ALA A 175 16.45 -11.87 -17.56
N VAL A 176 17.47 -11.56 -18.35
CA VAL A 176 18.47 -12.54 -18.79
C VAL A 176 19.55 -12.63 -17.72
N ILE A 177 19.53 -13.71 -16.93
CA ILE A 177 20.62 -14.00 -15.98
C ILE A 177 21.92 -14.26 -16.78
N PRO A 178 23.02 -13.52 -16.51
CA PRO A 178 24.29 -13.73 -17.18
C PRO A 178 24.72 -15.20 -17.14
N LYS A 179 25.24 -15.70 -18.27
CA LYS A 179 25.60 -17.13 -18.43
C LYS A 179 26.51 -17.65 -17.31
N ILE A 180 27.46 -16.85 -16.85
CA ILE A 180 28.39 -17.23 -15.78
C ILE A 180 27.70 -17.47 -14.43
N ILE A 181 26.63 -16.71 -14.12
CA ILE A 181 25.82 -16.90 -12.91
C ILE A 181 24.86 -18.07 -13.13
N ARG A 182 24.18 -18.09 -14.27
CA ARG A 182 23.19 -19.11 -14.62
C ARG A 182 23.76 -20.53 -14.63
N ASP A 183 24.96 -20.69 -15.16
CA ASP A 183 25.60 -22.00 -15.31
C ASP A 183 26.36 -22.41 -14.02
N ASN A 184 26.38 -21.56 -12.98
CA ASN A 184 26.98 -21.87 -11.69
C ASN A 184 26.20 -23.01 -11.02
N LYS A 185 26.93 -23.99 -10.48
CA LYS A 185 26.31 -25.14 -9.81
C LYS A 185 25.47 -24.73 -8.59
N SER A 186 25.78 -23.65 -7.90
CA SER A 186 25.02 -23.21 -6.74
C SER A 186 23.74 -22.46 -7.10
N VAL A 187 23.51 -22.17 -8.39
CA VAL A 187 22.35 -21.44 -8.88
C VAL A 187 21.38 -22.40 -9.55
N ILE A 188 20.09 -22.22 -9.26
CA ILE A 188 19.01 -22.94 -9.92
C ILE A 188 18.18 -21.93 -10.67
N ASN A 189 17.96 -22.22 -11.95
CA ASN A 189 17.15 -21.38 -12.82
C ASN A 189 15.93 -22.17 -13.30
N PHE A 190 14.74 -21.77 -12.83
CA PHE A 190 13.47 -22.32 -13.29
C PHE A 190 12.90 -21.45 -14.41
N PRO A 191 12.96 -21.89 -15.68
CA PRO A 191 12.33 -21.13 -16.76
C PRO A 191 10.80 -21.26 -16.70
N LYS A 192 10.08 -20.14 -16.90
CA LYS A 192 8.63 -20.09 -17.12
C LYS A 192 7.81 -20.84 -16.08
N THR A 193 7.80 -20.32 -14.87
CA THR A 193 7.07 -20.89 -13.72
C THR A 193 5.57 -20.63 -13.75
N ASN A 194 5.09 -19.82 -14.71
CA ASN A 194 3.71 -19.34 -14.80
C ASN A 194 3.26 -18.68 -13.49
N ASN A 195 4.04 -17.70 -13.02
CA ASN A 195 3.82 -16.94 -11.79
C ASN A 195 3.96 -17.76 -10.49
N LYS A 196 4.62 -18.92 -10.53
CA LYS A 196 4.77 -19.82 -9.37
C LYS A 196 6.23 -19.94 -8.91
N CYS A 197 7.07 -18.97 -9.27
CA CYS A 197 8.50 -18.97 -9.00
C CYS A 197 8.84 -19.21 -7.53
N VAL A 198 8.10 -18.57 -6.62
CA VAL A 198 8.28 -18.76 -5.17
C VAL A 198 7.99 -20.20 -4.75
N PHE A 199 6.89 -20.80 -5.23
CA PHE A 199 6.58 -22.20 -4.93
C PHE A 199 7.59 -23.18 -5.53
N HIS A 200 8.18 -22.85 -6.68
CA HIS A 200 9.28 -23.60 -7.25
C HIS A 200 10.52 -23.59 -6.35
N CYS A 201 10.89 -22.43 -5.80
CA CYS A 201 12.02 -22.33 -4.87
C CYS A 201 11.76 -23.13 -3.58
N ILE A 202 10.58 -22.97 -2.97
CA ILE A 202 10.21 -23.67 -1.73
C ILE A 202 10.15 -25.19 -1.95
N ALA A 203 9.54 -25.63 -3.06
CA ALA A 203 9.46 -27.05 -3.39
C ALA A 203 10.85 -27.67 -3.63
N TYR A 204 11.78 -26.91 -4.21
CA TYR A 204 13.14 -27.38 -4.43
C TYR A 204 13.91 -27.52 -3.12
N ASP A 205 13.85 -26.50 -2.26
CA ASP A 205 14.52 -26.46 -0.97
C ASP A 205 14.09 -27.64 -0.08
N LYS A 206 12.78 -27.90 0.01
CA LYS A 206 12.25 -28.95 0.89
C LYS A 206 12.51 -30.39 0.47
N HIS A 207 12.78 -30.64 -0.82
CA HIS A 207 12.73 -31.99 -1.38
C HIS A 207 14.01 -32.44 -2.07
N GLU A 208 15.09 -31.66 -1.98
CA GLU A 208 16.43 -31.95 -2.54
C GLU A 208 16.35 -32.58 -3.94
N VAL A 209 15.49 -32.01 -4.80
CA VAL A 209 15.10 -32.66 -6.05
C VAL A 209 16.29 -32.66 -7.01
N PRO A 210 16.63 -33.79 -7.67
CA PRO A 210 17.65 -33.80 -8.70
C PRO A 210 17.30 -32.77 -9.80
N ARG A 211 18.29 -31.93 -10.16
CA ARG A 211 18.16 -30.73 -11.02
C ARG A 211 17.43 -30.88 -12.36
N LYS A 212 17.07 -32.09 -12.78
CA LYS A 212 16.72 -32.44 -14.16
C LYS A 212 15.37 -33.15 -14.36
N ASP A 213 14.52 -33.32 -13.34
CA ASP A 213 13.18 -33.89 -13.55
C ASP A 213 12.05 -32.84 -13.42
N PRO A 214 11.65 -32.21 -14.53
CA PRO A 214 10.52 -31.28 -14.59
C PRO A 214 9.20 -31.87 -14.08
N ARG A 215 8.96 -33.17 -14.25
CA ARG A 215 7.69 -33.79 -13.84
C ARG A 215 7.64 -33.89 -12.32
N ARG A 216 8.76 -34.27 -11.70
CA ARG A 216 8.87 -34.39 -10.25
C ARG A 216 8.75 -33.03 -9.56
N ILE A 217 9.43 -31.99 -10.04
CA ILE A 217 9.31 -30.64 -9.45
C ILE A 217 7.89 -30.09 -9.59
N GLN A 218 7.20 -30.31 -10.71
CA GLN A 218 5.82 -29.83 -10.89
C GLN A 218 4.82 -30.48 -9.93
N ALA A 219 4.98 -31.77 -9.64
CA ALA A 219 4.16 -32.44 -8.63
C ALA A 219 4.37 -31.85 -7.23
N LEU A 220 5.62 -31.57 -6.88
CA LEU A 220 6.00 -30.96 -5.59
C LEU A 220 5.50 -29.51 -5.48
N VAL A 221 5.64 -28.71 -6.54
CA VAL A 221 5.09 -27.35 -6.60
C VAL A 221 3.58 -27.34 -6.34
N LYS A 222 2.84 -28.30 -6.93
CA LYS A 222 1.40 -28.43 -6.65
C LYS A 222 1.12 -28.81 -5.20
N GLN A 223 1.97 -29.62 -4.58
CA GLN A 223 1.85 -29.99 -3.17
C GLN A 223 2.13 -28.79 -2.26
N THR A 224 3.21 -28.04 -2.50
CA THR A 224 3.53 -26.79 -1.80
C THR A 224 2.42 -25.76 -1.96
N PHE A 225 1.84 -25.64 -3.16
CA PHE A 225 0.70 -24.75 -3.39
C PHE A 225 -0.55 -25.17 -2.60
N LYS A 226 -0.84 -26.47 -2.49
CA LYS A 226 -1.93 -26.97 -1.66
C LYS A 226 -1.71 -26.63 -0.18
N GLN A 227 -0.48 -26.78 0.33
CA GLN A 227 -0.13 -26.40 1.69
C GLN A 227 -0.35 -24.90 1.92
N TYR A 228 0.07 -24.05 0.98
CA TYR A 228 -0.21 -22.62 1.01
C TYR A 228 -1.72 -22.31 0.99
N CYS A 229 -2.49 -22.99 0.15
CA CYS A 229 -3.95 -22.86 0.13
C CYS A 229 -4.56 -23.20 1.49
N SER A 230 -4.14 -24.31 2.11
CA SER A 230 -4.58 -24.68 3.46
C SER A 230 -4.19 -23.65 4.50
N TYR A 231 -2.98 -23.10 4.45
CA TYR A 231 -2.53 -22.04 5.36
C TYR A 231 -3.35 -20.76 5.23
N LYS A 232 -3.78 -20.41 4.01
CA LYS A 232 -4.60 -19.22 3.74
C LYS A 232 -6.11 -19.46 3.86
N ASP A 233 -6.54 -20.63 4.32
CA ASP A 233 -7.94 -21.05 4.34
C ASP A 233 -8.64 -20.94 2.96
N ILE A 234 -7.90 -21.24 1.89
CA ILE A 234 -8.38 -21.21 0.51
C ILE A 234 -8.60 -22.65 0.01
N ASN A 235 -9.77 -22.91 -0.58
CA ASN A 235 -10.03 -24.18 -1.23
C ASN A 235 -9.22 -24.33 -2.52
N TYR A 236 -8.35 -25.33 -2.57
CA TYR A 236 -7.56 -25.64 -3.75
C TYR A 236 -8.45 -26.09 -4.92
N THR A 237 -8.22 -25.50 -6.10
CA THR A 237 -8.73 -26.02 -7.38
C THR A 237 -7.64 -25.95 -8.45
N LEU A 238 -7.74 -26.81 -9.47
CA LEU A 238 -6.79 -26.76 -10.60
C LEU A 238 -6.89 -25.44 -11.38
N SER A 239 -8.10 -24.87 -11.47
CA SER A 239 -8.32 -23.56 -12.08
C SER A 239 -7.57 -22.46 -11.33
N LEU A 240 -7.71 -22.43 -10.00
CA LEU A 240 -7.00 -21.50 -9.13
C LEU A 240 -5.49 -21.64 -9.30
N PHE A 241 -4.96 -22.86 -9.31
CA PHE A 241 -3.52 -23.07 -9.51
C PHE A 241 -3.06 -22.47 -10.84
N ARG A 242 -3.80 -22.66 -11.94
CA ARG A 242 -3.43 -22.14 -13.25
C ARG A 242 -3.47 -20.61 -13.31
N SER A 243 -4.49 -19.99 -12.74
CA SER A 243 -4.71 -18.53 -12.77
C SER A 243 -4.08 -17.76 -11.60
N PHE A 244 -3.35 -18.45 -10.71
CA PHE A 244 -2.76 -17.84 -9.52
C PHE A 244 -1.81 -16.69 -9.89
N LYS A 245 -1.96 -15.57 -9.19
CA LYS A 245 -1.09 -14.39 -9.35
C LYS A 245 0.26 -14.64 -8.67
N PRO A 246 1.35 -13.98 -9.09
CA PRO A 246 2.62 -14.10 -8.41
C PRO A 246 2.52 -13.69 -6.94
N ILE A 247 3.32 -14.33 -6.09
CA ILE A 247 3.50 -13.92 -4.70
C ILE A 247 4.40 -12.70 -4.68
N ASP A 248 3.96 -11.69 -3.93
CA ASP A 248 4.74 -10.49 -3.66
C ASP A 248 5.78 -10.78 -2.56
N PHE A 249 6.98 -10.22 -2.66
CA PHE A 249 8.01 -10.39 -1.63
C PHE A 249 7.52 -9.90 -0.25
N LEU A 250 6.53 -8.98 -0.18
CA LEU A 250 5.90 -8.53 1.07
C LEU A 250 5.21 -9.66 1.84
N GLN A 251 4.89 -10.76 1.15
CA GLN A 251 4.27 -11.93 1.74
C GLN A 251 5.33 -12.96 2.20
N PHE A 252 6.63 -12.68 2.05
CA PHE A 252 7.68 -13.67 2.32
C PHE A 252 7.82 -13.98 3.80
N ASP A 253 7.73 -13.00 4.70
CA ASP A 253 7.77 -13.25 6.16
C ASP A 253 6.76 -14.34 6.57
N GLU A 254 5.53 -14.25 6.04
CA GLU A 254 4.48 -15.22 6.32
C GLU A 254 4.78 -16.62 5.74
N LEU A 255 5.53 -16.67 4.64
CA LEU A 255 5.98 -17.92 4.02
C LEU A 255 7.17 -18.52 4.75
N GLU A 256 8.11 -17.69 5.21
CA GLU A 256 9.24 -18.10 6.06
C GLU A 256 8.73 -18.76 7.34
N ASP A 257 7.79 -18.10 8.02
CA ASP A 257 7.15 -18.59 9.23
C ASP A 257 6.40 -19.90 8.98
N TYR A 258 5.60 -19.98 7.92
CA TYR A 258 4.80 -21.17 7.66
C TYR A 258 5.63 -22.36 7.15
N PHE A 259 6.52 -22.12 6.19
CA PHE A 259 7.33 -23.17 5.58
C PHE A 259 8.60 -23.49 6.38
N GLN A 260 8.93 -22.71 7.41
CA GLN A 260 10.10 -22.87 8.27
C GLN A 260 11.40 -22.80 7.46
N LEU A 261 11.57 -21.69 6.73
CA LEU A 261 12.72 -21.45 5.85
C LEU A 261 13.14 -19.97 5.92
N SER A 262 14.33 -19.66 5.39
CA SER A 262 14.83 -18.29 5.29
C SER A 262 15.06 -17.90 3.83
N ILE A 263 14.36 -16.86 3.37
CA ILE A 263 14.38 -16.36 2.00
C ILE A 263 15.23 -15.09 1.93
N ASN A 264 16.38 -15.21 1.27
CA ASN A 264 17.17 -14.04 0.89
C ASN A 264 16.84 -13.64 -0.55
N VAL A 265 16.38 -12.40 -0.74
CA VAL A 265 16.01 -11.86 -2.05
C VAL A 265 17.10 -10.93 -2.55
N PHE A 266 17.63 -11.24 -3.74
CA PHE A 266 18.61 -10.41 -4.43
C PHE A 266 17.97 -9.84 -5.69
N THR A 267 18.12 -8.54 -5.92
CA THR A 267 17.79 -7.94 -7.21
C THR A 267 18.99 -8.07 -8.14
N MET A 268 18.71 -8.35 -9.42
CA MET A 268 19.70 -8.20 -10.49
C MET A 268 19.22 -7.03 -11.33
N ASP A 269 19.95 -5.92 -11.26
CA ASP A 269 19.68 -4.76 -12.12
C ASP A 269 19.94 -5.19 -13.56
N VAL A 270 18.87 -5.31 -14.33
CA VAL A 270 18.97 -5.37 -15.78
C VAL A 270 18.89 -3.93 -16.23
N GLU A 271 20.03 -3.33 -16.57
CA GLU A 271 20.00 -2.12 -17.39
C GLU A 271 19.28 -2.51 -18.70
N ILE A 272 18.08 -1.96 -18.90
CA ILE A 272 17.35 -2.03 -20.18
C ILE A 272 17.84 -0.88 -21.05
#